data_AF-A0AAV4CL77-F1
#
_entry.id   AF-A0AAV4CL77-F1
#
_cell.length_a   1.000
_cell.length_b   1.000
_cell.length_c   1.000
_cell.angle_alpha   90.00
_cell.angle_beta   90.00
_cell.angle_gamma   90.00
#
_symmetry.space_group_name_H-M   'P 1'
#
loop_
_entity.id
_entity.type
_entity.pdbx_description
1 polymer ?
#
loop_
_entity_poly.entity_id
_entity_poly.type
_entity_poly.pdbx_seq_one_letter_code
_entity_poly.pdbx_strand_id
1 'polypeptide(L)'
;MATVFWDAKGVILLDILSQGQCINAARYCITLDRLKEAIRRKRPGLLRRGVVLQRDNATPHSANLTQQWLHRYGWEILPHPAHSPDLAPSDFHLFGHLKLHLGGMAFETEDDLISELRN
;
A
#
# COMPACT_ATOMS: atom_id res chain seq x y z
N MET A 1 -6.84 2.20 9.82
CA MET A 1 -6.77 2.09 8.32
C MET A 1 -5.49 1.34 7.96
N ALA A 2 -5.54 0.33 7.09
CA ALA A 2 -4.36 -0.43 6.68
C ALA A 2 -3.98 -0.13 5.21
N THR A 3 -2.70 0.14 4.95
CA THR A 3 -2.14 0.30 3.61
C THR A 3 -1.15 -0.83 3.35
N VAL A 4 -1.31 -1.54 2.24
CA VAL A 4 -0.47 -2.68 1.88
C VAL A 4 0.20 -2.47 0.53
N PHE A 5 1.48 -2.82 0.45
CA PHE A 5 2.24 -2.89 -0.79
C PHE A 5 2.81 -4.29 -0.95
N TRP A 6 2.64 -4.88 -2.12
CA TRP A 6 2.99 -6.25 -2.41
C TRP A 6 3.38 -6.40 -3.88
N ASP A 7 4.12 -7.46 -4.19
CA ASP A 7 4.44 -7.89 -5.55
C ASP A 7 4.09 -9.37 -5.74
N ALA A 8 4.38 -9.93 -6.91
CA ALA A 8 4.15 -11.36 -7.18
C ALA A 8 4.89 -12.32 -6.23
N LYS A 9 5.83 -11.82 -5.40
CA LYS A 9 6.55 -12.60 -4.38
C LYS A 9 6.00 -12.36 -2.97
N GLY A 10 4.89 -11.64 -2.82
CA GLY A 10 4.20 -11.39 -1.55
C GLY A 10 4.35 -9.98 -0.99
N VAL A 11 3.95 -9.82 0.28
CA VAL A 11 3.84 -8.52 0.94
C VAL A 11 5.21 -7.89 1.23
N ILE A 12 5.40 -6.66 0.77
CA ILE A 12 6.59 -5.85 0.99
C ILE A 12 6.42 -5.00 2.25
N LEU A 13 5.31 -4.28 2.36
CA LEU A 13 5.00 -3.40 3.50
C LEU A 13 3.52 -3.49 3.85
N LEU A 14 3.24 -3.55 5.15
CA LEU A 14 1.94 -3.29 5.74
C LEU A 14 2.11 -2.10 6.70
N ASP A 15 1.47 -0.97 6.40
CA ASP A 15 1.47 0.24 7.23
C ASP A 15 0.06 0.46 7.79
N ILE A 16 -0.07 0.38 9.10
CA ILE A 16 -1.35 0.52 9.79
C ILE A 16 -1.36 1.86 10.51
N LEU A 17 -2.42 2.62 10.27
CA LEU A 17 -2.72 3.85 10.98
C LEU A 17 -3.61 3.57 12.17
N SER A 18 -3.29 4.22 13.29
CA SER A 18 -4.10 4.25 14.50
C SER A 18 -5.53 4.70 14.21
N GLN A 19 -6.45 4.28 15.07
CA GLN A 19 -7.86 4.64 14.95
C GLN A 19 -8.10 6.15 14.77
N GLY A 20 -9.02 6.50 13.86
CA GLY A 20 -9.39 7.89 13.56
C GLY A 20 -8.43 8.64 12.62
N GLN A 21 -7.28 8.05 12.25
CA GLN A 21 -6.36 8.65 11.29
C GLN A 21 -6.69 8.26 9.84
N CYS A 22 -6.53 9.23 8.94
CA CYS A 22 -6.71 9.05 7.49
C CYS A 22 -5.39 9.26 6.75
N ILE A 23 -5.25 8.60 5.60
CA ILE A 23 -4.13 8.84 4.68
C ILE A 23 -4.36 10.18 3.98
N ASN A 24 -3.50 11.16 4.26
CA ASN A 24 -3.36 12.38 3.47
C ASN A 24 -2.04 12.34 2.67
N ALA A 25 -1.79 13.32 1.82
CA ALA A 25 -0.60 13.32 0.95
C ALA A 25 0.71 13.26 1.74
N ALA A 26 0.81 14.00 2.86
CA ALA A 26 2.02 14.02 3.70
C ALA A 26 2.25 12.66 4.36
N ARG A 27 1.18 12.04 4.90
CA ARG A 27 1.27 10.70 5.49
C ARG A 27 1.62 9.67 4.44
N TYR A 28 1.06 9.77 3.24
CA TYR A 28 1.36 8.86 2.14
C TYR A 28 2.84 8.93 1.74
N CYS A 29 3.45 10.12 1.67
CA CYS A 29 4.89 10.24 1.41
C CYS A 29 5.74 9.57 2.50
N ILE A 30 5.36 9.67 3.78
CA ILE A 30 6.02 8.94 4.87
C ILE A 30 5.90 7.43 4.66
N THR A 31 4.73 6.94 4.24
CA THR A 31 4.53 5.52 3.91
C THR A 31 5.40 5.10 2.70
N LEU A 32 5.57 5.96 1.70
CA LEU A 32 6.45 5.70 0.55
C LEU A 32 7.94 5.64 0.96
N ASP A 33 8.40 6.47 1.90
CA ASP A 33 9.74 6.36 2.47
C ASP A 33 9.94 5.00 3.16
N ARG A 34 8.96 4.58 3.98
CA ARG A 34 8.97 3.25 4.61
C ARG A 34 8.97 2.12 3.57
N LEU A 35 8.22 2.29 2.49
CA LEU A 35 8.14 1.31 1.40
C LEU A 35 9.47 1.19 0.68
N LYS A 36 10.11 2.31 0.35
CA LYS A 36 11.44 2.31 -0.26
C LYS A 36 12.46 1.56 0.59
N GLU A 37 12.42 1.76 1.91
CA GLU A 37 13.26 1.02 2.86
C GLU A 37 12.91 -0.47 2.96
N ALA A 38 11.63 -0.82 2.85
CA ALA A 38 11.19 -2.21 2.78
C ALA A 38 11.64 -2.89 1.49
N ILE A 39 11.54 -2.21 0.33
CA ILE A 39 12.04 -2.71 -0.96
C ILE A 39 13.56 -2.89 -0.88
N ARG A 40 14.30 -1.94 -0.32
CA ARG A 40 15.75 -2.04 -0.14
C ARG A 40 16.16 -3.33 0.58
N ARG A 41 15.39 -3.73 1.59
CA ARG A 41 15.65 -4.95 2.38
C ARG A 41 15.12 -6.23 1.71
N LYS A 42 13.86 -6.23 1.27
CA LYS A 42 13.15 -7.44 0.81
C LYS A 42 13.29 -7.71 -0.69
N ARG A 43 13.57 -6.67 -1.49
CA ARG A 43 13.60 -6.68 -2.97
C ARG A 43 14.69 -5.74 -3.52
N PRO A 44 15.97 -5.87 -3.11
CA PRO A 44 17.03 -4.91 -3.48
C PRO A 44 17.21 -4.73 -4.99
N GLY A 45 16.95 -5.76 -5.78
CA GLY A 45 17.00 -5.70 -7.24
C GLY A 45 15.95 -4.78 -7.87
N LEU A 46 14.81 -4.52 -7.21
CA LEU A 46 13.74 -3.68 -7.75
C LEU A 46 14.18 -2.21 -7.80
N LEU A 47 14.89 -1.71 -6.78
CA LEU A 47 15.42 -0.34 -6.78
C LEU A 47 16.45 -0.11 -7.90
N ARG A 48 17.17 -1.16 -8.34
CA ARG A 48 18.14 -1.05 -9.44
C ARG A 48 17.49 -1.08 -10.82
N ARG A 49 16.38 -1.81 -10.97
CA ARG A 49 15.67 -1.97 -12.24
C ARG A 49 14.66 -0.87 -12.53
N GLY A 50 14.33 -0.07 -11.52
CA GLY A 50 13.21 0.87 -11.55
C GLY A 50 11.98 0.27 -10.90
N VAL A 51 11.23 1.11 -10.19
CA VAL A 51 9.98 0.72 -9.53
C VAL A 51 8.83 1.25 -10.37
N VAL A 52 7.96 0.34 -10.81
CA VAL A 52 6.65 0.68 -11.40
C VAL A 52 5.61 0.42 -10.33
N LEU A 53 4.91 1.48 -9.91
CA LEU A 53 3.90 1.43 -8.87
C LEU A 53 2.50 1.47 -9.49
N GLN A 54 1.72 0.44 -9.24
CA GLN A 54 0.28 0.44 -9.48
C GLN A 54 -0.45 0.92 -8.22
N ARG A 55 -1.38 1.86 -8.40
CA ARG A 55 -2.25 2.39 -7.35
C ARG A 55 -3.50 3.02 -7.99
N ASP A 56 -4.52 3.25 -7.20
CA ASP A 56 -5.70 4.00 -7.60
C ASP A 56 -5.43 5.53 -7.67
N ASN A 57 -6.39 6.28 -8.20
CA ASN A 57 -6.29 7.73 -8.39
C ASN A 57 -6.80 8.55 -7.19
N ALA A 58 -6.73 7.99 -5.96
CA ALA A 58 -7.19 8.70 -4.77
C ALA A 58 -6.49 10.07 -4.61
N THR A 59 -7.19 11.06 -4.05
CA THR A 59 -6.68 12.44 -3.92
C THR A 59 -5.30 12.55 -3.27
N PRO A 60 -4.98 11.83 -2.18
CA PRO A 60 -3.63 11.82 -1.60
C PRO A 60 -2.56 11.31 -2.57
N HIS A 61 -2.90 10.38 -3.45
CA HIS A 61 -1.99 9.77 -4.41
C HIS A 61 -1.67 10.72 -5.57
N SER A 62 -2.66 11.50 -6.00
CA SER A 62 -2.54 12.47 -7.08
C SER A 62 -2.02 13.85 -6.64
N ALA A 63 -1.87 14.08 -5.34
CA ALA A 63 -1.38 15.35 -4.80
C ALA A 63 0.05 15.69 -5.28
N ASN A 64 0.31 16.98 -5.49
CA ASN A 64 1.61 17.47 -5.98
C ASN A 64 2.78 16.99 -5.12
N LEU A 65 2.62 17.02 -3.79
CA LEU A 65 3.63 16.52 -2.85
C LEU A 65 4.04 15.06 -3.14
N THR A 66 3.07 14.20 -3.45
CA THR A 66 3.31 12.80 -3.78
C THR A 66 3.94 12.63 -5.16
N GLN A 67 3.50 13.41 -6.15
CA GLN A 67 4.11 13.40 -7.49
C GLN A 67 5.57 13.84 -7.46
N GLN A 68 5.90 14.87 -6.66
CA GLN A 68 7.27 15.31 -6.45
C GLN A 68 8.14 14.23 -5.80
N TRP A 69 7.59 13.51 -4.80
CA TRP A 69 8.29 12.39 -4.18
C TRP A 69 8.61 11.29 -5.19
N LEU A 70 7.63 10.88 -6.00
CA LEU A 70 7.79 9.82 -7.00
C LEU A 70 8.82 10.21 -8.07
N HIS A 71 8.72 11.44 -8.58
CA HIS A 71 9.69 11.99 -9.52
C HIS A 71 11.11 12.04 -8.94
N ARG A 72 11.26 12.50 -7.69
CA ARG A 72 12.56 12.59 -7.00
C ARG A 72 13.26 11.23 -6.91
N TYR A 73 12.50 10.15 -6.75
CA TYR A 73 13.05 8.80 -6.62
C TYR A 73 12.97 7.95 -7.90
N GLY A 74 12.49 8.53 -9.01
CA GLY A 74 12.40 7.86 -10.30
C GLY A 74 11.44 6.67 -10.30
N TRP A 75 10.33 6.76 -9.55
CA TRP A 75 9.31 5.72 -9.55
C TRP A 75 8.25 6.05 -10.59
N GLU A 76 8.01 5.10 -11.48
CA GLU A 76 6.99 5.21 -12.52
C GLU A 76 5.62 4.83 -11.94
N ILE A 77 4.57 5.54 -12.35
CA ILE A 77 3.21 5.17 -12.01
C ILE A 77 2.59 4.46 -13.21
N LEU A 78 2.06 3.26 -12.97
CA LEU A 78 1.27 2.57 -13.98
C LEU A 78 -0.06 3.32 -14.17
N PRO A 79 -0.43 3.74 -15.39
CA PRO A 79 -1.71 4.39 -15.63
C PRO A 79 -2.87 3.50 -15.17
N HIS A 80 -3.81 4.06 -14.41
CA HIS A 80 -4.98 3.35 -13.91
C HIS A 80 -6.25 4.14 -14.25
N PRO A 81 -7.24 3.53 -14.92
CA PRO A 81 -8.50 4.20 -15.21
C PRO A 81 -9.31 4.46 -13.93
N ALA A 82 -10.16 5.48 -13.96
CA ALA A 82 -11.06 5.78 -12.84
C ALA A 82 -12.07 4.63 -12.63
N HIS A 83 -12.45 4.39 -11.38
CA HIS A 83 -13.49 3.41 -11.01
C HIS A 83 -13.27 1.98 -11.54
N SER A 84 -12.01 1.52 -11.61
CA SER A 84 -11.66 0.22 -12.18
C SER A 84 -11.03 -0.75 -11.16
N PRO A 85 -11.76 -1.13 -10.10
CA PRO A 85 -11.24 -2.05 -9.08
C PRO A 85 -10.95 -3.46 -9.64
N ASP A 86 -11.61 -3.84 -10.73
CA ASP A 86 -11.36 -5.07 -11.49
C ASP A 86 -9.95 -5.10 -12.14
N LEU A 87 -9.33 -3.93 -12.31
CA LEU A 87 -7.96 -3.80 -12.81
C LEU A 87 -6.93 -3.60 -11.68
N ALA A 88 -7.37 -3.52 -10.43
CA ALA A 88 -6.50 -3.35 -9.26
C ALA A 88 -6.36 -4.69 -8.50
N PRO A 89 -5.19 -5.34 -8.55
CA PRO A 89 -4.94 -6.63 -7.87
C PRO A 89 -5.27 -6.62 -6.39
N SER A 90 -5.07 -5.49 -5.71
CA SER A 90 -5.45 -5.36 -4.31
C SER A 90 -6.96 -5.53 -4.10
N ASP A 91 -7.78 -4.94 -4.97
CA ASP A 91 -9.24 -4.96 -4.84
C ASP A 91 -9.86 -6.28 -5.32
N PHE A 92 -9.49 -6.76 -6.52
CA PHE A 92 -10.11 -7.97 -7.08
C PHE A 92 -9.57 -9.27 -6.48
N HIS A 93 -8.39 -9.26 -5.86
CA HIS A 93 -7.76 -10.47 -5.32
C HIS A 93 -7.47 -10.37 -3.82
N LEU A 94 -6.54 -9.50 -3.41
CA LEU A 94 -6.01 -9.49 -2.04
C LEU A 94 -7.09 -9.25 -0.99
N PHE A 95 -7.88 -8.18 -1.15
CA PHE A 95 -8.90 -7.80 -0.17
C PHE A 95 -10.08 -8.76 -0.15
N GLY A 96 -10.38 -9.44 -1.26
CA GLY A 96 -11.37 -10.52 -1.28
C GLY A 96 -10.99 -11.67 -0.35
N HIS A 97 -9.74 -12.16 -0.46
CA HIS A 97 -9.22 -13.20 0.43
C HIS A 97 -9.12 -12.72 1.89
N LEU A 98 -8.66 -11.49 2.11
CA LEU A 98 -8.58 -10.92 3.45
C LEU A 98 -9.95 -10.84 4.13
N LYS A 99 -10.99 -10.44 3.40
CA LYS A 99 -12.36 -10.36 3.94
C LYS A 99 -12.90 -11.73 4.33
N LEU A 100 -12.58 -12.77 3.54
CA LEU A 100 -12.96 -14.14 3.88
C LEU A 100 -12.23 -14.63 5.14
N HIS A 101 -10.93 -14.33 5.25
CA HIS A 101 -10.12 -14.67 6.42
C HIS A 101 -10.63 -14.02 7.71
N LEU A 102 -10.91 -12.71 7.65
CA LEU A 102 -11.42 -11.96 8.80
C LEU A 102 -12.93 -12.20 9.06
N GLY A 103 -13.59 -12.96 8.19
CA GLY A 103 -15.04 -13.19 8.26
C GLY A 103 -15.43 -13.93 9.54
N GLY A 104 -16.27 -13.30 10.37
CA GLY A 104 -16.74 -13.89 11.62
C GLY A 104 -15.79 -13.72 12.81
N MET A 105 -14.63 -13.09 12.61
CA MET A 105 -13.74 -12.72 13.71
C MET A 105 -14.24 -11.44 14.39
N ALA A 106 -14.09 -11.40 15.71
CA ALA A 106 -14.28 -10.19 16.52
C ALA A 106 -12.96 -9.86 17.21
N PHE A 107 -12.59 -8.59 17.20
CA PHE A 107 -11.37 -8.09 17.81
C PHE A 107 -11.75 -7.13 18.93
N GLU A 108 -11.22 -7.36 20.13
CA GLU A 108 -11.49 -6.50 21.30
C GLU A 108 -10.63 -5.25 21.26
N THR A 109 -9.39 -5.37 20.76
CA THR A 109 -8.43 -4.27 20.66
C THR A 109 -7.89 -4.09 19.25
N GLU A 110 -7.34 -2.90 18.98
CA GLU A 110 -6.63 -2.62 17.73
C GLU A 110 -5.40 -3.52 17.58
N ASP A 111 -4.74 -3.87 18.68
CA ASP A 111 -3.54 -4.73 18.67
C ASP A 111 -3.87 -6.19 18.29
N ASP A 112 -5.04 -6.70 18.65
CA ASP A 112 -5.50 -8.03 18.23
C ASP A 112 -5.66 -8.09 16.70
N LEU A 113 -6.32 -7.08 16.14
CA LEU A 113 -6.48 -6.95 14.69
C LEU A 113 -5.12 -6.80 13.99
N ILE A 114 -4.23 -5.96 14.53
CA ILE A 114 -2.90 -5.74 13.96
C ILE A 114 -2.08 -7.04 13.98
N SER A 115 -2.20 -7.82 15.06
CA SER A 115 -1.51 -9.10 15.20
C SER A 115 -2.01 -10.11 14.18
N GLU A 116 -3.34 -10.20 13.99
CA GLU A 116 -3.94 -11.06 12.98
C GLU A 116 -3.53 -10.68 11.55
N LEU A 117 -3.47 -9.38 11.24
CA LEU A 117 -3.04 -8.89 9.92
C LEU A 117 -1.55 -9.12 9.63
N ARG A 118 -0.74 -9.42 10.64
CA ARG A 118 0.71 -9.63 10.53
C ARG A 118 1.12 -11.11 10.53
N ASN A 119 0.18 -12.00 10.84
CA ASN A 119 0.38 -13.45 10.85
C ASN A 119 0.53 -13.99 9.42
#